data_AF-A0A502ILH9-F1
#
_entry.id   AF-A0A502ILH9-F1
#
_cell.length_a   1.000
_cell.length_b   1.000
_cell.length_c   1.000
_cell.angle_alpha   90.00
_cell.angle_beta   90.00
_cell.angle_gamma   90.00
#
_symmetry.space_group_name_H-M   'P 1'
#
loop_
_entity.id
_entity.type
_entity.pdbx_description
1 polymer ?
#
loop_
_entity_poly.entity_id
_entity_poly.type
_entity_poly.pdbx_seq_one_letter_code
_entity_poly.pdbx_strand_id
1 'polypeptide(L)'
;MLEHRTSNLTGLLLPLADRNLILPNVAVAELIDYQPSAFDLDTPPWYLGRVMWRNRQIPLLSFESACGQKIVIGERARIVILNALGGRPDLKFIALLVQGIPRSYKLDSQLSYVDVPLCSLEQAAVQVGEQVAKVPNLLALEELLVIAGLI
;
A
#
# COMPACT_ATOMS: atom_id res chain seq x y z
N MET A 1 37.47 -13.82 -1.36
CA MET A 1 36.27 -14.69 -1.37
C MET A 1 35.11 -13.82 -0.94
N LEU A 2 34.41 -13.18 -1.89
CA LEU A 2 33.23 -12.39 -1.56
C LEU A 2 32.07 -13.37 -1.39
N GLU A 3 31.62 -13.55 -0.15
CA GLU A 3 30.40 -14.26 0.16
C GLU A 3 29.24 -13.53 -0.52
N HIS A 4 28.71 -14.10 -1.59
CA HIS A 4 27.38 -13.77 -2.09
C HIS A 4 26.40 -14.21 -1.01
N ARG A 5 26.18 -13.37 0.00
CA ARG A 5 25.09 -13.52 0.94
C ARG A 5 23.84 -13.34 0.11
N THR A 6 23.25 -14.45 -0.36
CA THR A 6 21.92 -14.49 -0.98
C THR A 6 20.94 -13.98 0.07
N SER A 7 20.80 -12.66 0.15
CA SER A 7 19.84 -12.00 1.01
C SER A 7 18.46 -12.40 0.50
N ASN A 8 17.90 -13.40 1.15
CA ASN A 8 16.58 -13.91 0.87
C ASN A 8 15.58 -12.78 1.18
N LEU A 9 15.13 -12.07 0.15
CA LEU A 9 14.24 -10.93 0.31
C LEU A 9 12.81 -11.46 0.42
N THR A 10 12.10 -11.08 1.48
CA THR A 10 10.69 -11.44 1.64
C THR A 10 9.84 -10.20 1.47
N GLY A 11 8.84 -10.28 0.59
CA GLY A 11 7.83 -9.27 0.42
C GLY A 11 6.45 -9.75 0.87
N LEU A 12 5.56 -8.81 1.16
CA LEU A 12 4.14 -9.03 1.39
C LEU A 12 3.37 -8.65 0.13
N LEU A 13 2.62 -9.62 -0.41
CA LEU A 13 1.61 -9.38 -1.42
C LEU A 13 0.33 -8.89 -0.76
N LEU A 14 -0.04 -7.65 -1.01
CA LEU A 14 -1.28 -7.03 -0.54
C LEU A 14 -2.33 -7.14 -1.66
N PRO A 15 -3.43 -7.88 -1.45
CA PRO A 15 -4.49 -7.98 -2.44
C PRO A 15 -5.33 -6.71 -2.47
N LEU A 16 -5.44 -6.08 -3.63
CA LEU A 16 -6.41 -5.03 -3.92
C LEU A 16 -7.58 -5.61 -4.72
N ALA A 17 -8.56 -4.79 -5.09
CA ALA A 17 -9.71 -5.26 -5.87
C ALA A 17 -9.34 -5.67 -7.29
N ASP A 18 -8.41 -4.94 -7.92
CA ASP A 18 -8.05 -5.08 -9.33
C ASP A 18 -6.66 -5.68 -9.57
N ARG A 19 -5.77 -5.63 -8.56
CA ARG A 19 -4.37 -6.04 -8.67
C ARG A 19 -3.79 -6.47 -7.32
N ASN A 20 -2.52 -6.85 -7.30
CA ASN A 20 -1.77 -7.04 -6.05
C ASN A 20 -0.64 -6.02 -5.95
N LEU A 21 -0.39 -5.49 -4.76
CA LEU A 21 0.82 -4.73 -4.46
C LEU A 21 1.87 -5.66 -3.81
N ILE A 22 3.15 -5.37 -4.04
CA ILE A 22 4.25 -6.04 -3.32
C ILE A 22 5.05 -4.99 -2.55
N LEU A 23 5.23 -5.24 -1.26
CA LEU A 23 5.95 -4.35 -0.34
C LEU A 23 6.94 -5.16 0.49
N PRO A 24 8.07 -4.58 0.92
CA PRO A 24 8.93 -5.25 1.90
C PRO A 24 8.20 -5.35 3.24
N ASN A 25 8.47 -6.40 4.02
CA ASN A 25 7.83 -6.60 5.33
C ASN A 25 7.95 -5.36 6.24
N VAL A 26 9.08 -4.66 6.19
CA VAL A 26 9.35 -3.47 7.02
C VAL A 26 8.49 -2.26 6.67
N ALA A 27 7.86 -2.22 5.49
CA ALA A 27 6.93 -1.16 5.13
C ALA A 27 5.57 -1.32 5.84
N VAL A 28 5.21 -2.54 6.26
CA VAL A 28 3.95 -2.84 6.93
C VAL A 28 4.16 -2.82 8.44
N ALA A 29 3.40 -1.97 9.13
CA ALA A 29 3.40 -1.87 10.58
C ALA A 29 2.39 -2.83 11.23
N GLU A 30 1.18 -2.94 10.67
CA GLU A 30 0.10 -3.75 11.23
C GLU A 30 -0.97 -4.05 10.18
N LEU A 31 -1.72 -5.14 10.38
CA LEU A 31 -2.96 -5.43 9.68
C LEU A 31 -4.10 -5.39 10.70
N ILE A 32 -5.12 -4.58 10.44
CA ILE A 32 -6.30 -4.45 11.30
C ILE A 32 -7.58 -4.70 10.51
N ASP A 33 -8.68 -4.95 11.24
CA ASP A 33 -10.00 -5.09 10.63
C ASP A 33 -10.45 -3.78 9.98
N TYR A 34 -11.27 -3.90 8.94
CA TYR A 34 -11.84 -2.74 8.27
C TYR A 34 -12.77 -1.99 9.22
N GLN A 35 -12.53 -0.70 9.38
CA GLN A 35 -13.34 0.20 10.18
C GLN A 35 -13.98 1.21 9.22
N PRO A 36 -15.32 1.24 9.12
CA PRO A 36 -16.00 2.26 8.34
C PRO A 36 -15.62 3.64 8.86
N SER A 37 -15.22 4.52 7.95
CA SER A 37 -14.96 5.93 8.25
C SER A 37 -16.03 6.79 7.60
N ALA A 38 -16.32 7.94 8.20
CA ALA A 38 -17.23 8.91 7.60
C ALA A 38 -16.58 9.46 6.33
N PHE A 39 -17.23 9.24 5.19
CA PHE A 39 -16.85 9.87 3.93
C PHE A 39 -17.29 11.33 3.96
N ASP A 40 -16.34 12.23 3.71
CA ASP A 40 -16.63 13.64 3.52
C ASP A 40 -16.66 13.94 2.01
N LEU A 41 -17.73 14.58 1.55
CA LEU A 41 -17.94 14.92 0.14
C LEU A 41 -16.93 15.95 -0.36
N ASP A 42 -16.33 16.74 0.54
CA ASP A 42 -15.33 17.75 0.22
C ASP A 42 -13.90 17.18 0.11
N THR A 43 -13.74 15.85 0.27
CA THR A 43 -12.43 15.21 0.19
C THR A 43 -12.21 14.47 -1.15
N PRO A 44 -10.93 14.31 -1.58
CA PRO A 44 -10.65 13.55 -2.79
C PRO A 44 -11.20 12.12 -2.71
N PRO A 45 -11.67 11.53 -3.82
CA PRO A 45 -12.35 10.23 -3.81
C PRO A 45 -11.46 9.08 -3.33
N TRP A 46 -10.14 9.23 -3.36
CA TRP A 46 -9.20 8.23 -2.87
C TRP A 46 -8.98 8.27 -1.36
N TYR A 47 -9.44 9.32 -0.69
CA TYR A 47 -9.37 9.47 0.75
C TYR A 47 -10.63 8.90 1.40
N LEU A 48 -10.47 7.87 2.22
CA LEU A 48 -11.58 7.19 2.87
C LEU A 48 -11.86 7.75 4.27
N GLY A 49 -11.14 8.80 4.69
CA GLY A 49 -11.24 9.38 6.02
C GLY A 49 -10.05 9.02 6.91
N ARG A 50 -10.29 8.96 8.23
CA ARG A 50 -9.27 8.61 9.22
C ARG A 50 -9.68 7.39 10.02
N VAL A 51 -8.68 6.58 10.37
CA VAL A 51 -8.83 5.39 11.21
C VAL A 51 -8.09 5.59 12.54
N MET A 52 -8.65 5.06 13.63
CA MET A 52 -7.99 5.07 14.94
C MET A 52 -7.06 3.87 15.07
N TRP A 53 -5.76 4.13 15.28
CA TRP A 53 -4.75 3.08 15.50
C TRP A 53 -3.75 3.53 16.57
N ARG A 54 -3.59 2.72 17.62
CA ARG A 54 -2.70 2.99 18.77
C ARG A 54 -2.83 4.42 19.33
N ASN A 55 -4.07 4.87 19.53
CA ASN A 55 -4.43 6.23 19.98
C ASN A 55 -4.01 7.35 19.03
N ARG A 56 -3.89 7.06 17.73
CA ARG A 56 -3.60 8.04 16.68
C ARG A 56 -4.65 7.97 15.59
N GLN A 57 -5.00 9.13 15.04
CA GLN A 57 -5.81 9.24 13.84
C GLN A 57 -4.89 9.21 12.63
N ILE A 58 -5.06 8.22 11.75
CA ILE A 58 -4.22 8.01 10.58
C ILE A 58 -5.09 8.11 9.32
N PRO A 59 -4.61 8.76 8.24
CA PRO A 59 -5.33 8.82 6.98
C PRO A 59 -5.49 7.42 6.36
N LEU A 60 -6.71 7.07 5.98
CA LEU A 60 -7.05 5.85 5.26
C LEU A 60 -7.27 6.15 3.78
N LEU A 61 -6.62 5.40 2.90
CA LEU A 61 -6.68 5.60 1.45
C LEU A 61 -7.11 4.32 0.72
N SER A 62 -7.77 4.51 -0.43
CA SER A 62 -7.88 3.48 -1.48
C SER A 62 -6.78 3.73 -2.52
N PHE A 63 -5.87 2.77 -2.66
CA PHE A 63 -4.81 2.84 -3.65
C PHE A 63 -5.38 2.80 -5.08
N GLU A 64 -6.39 1.95 -5.30
CA GLU A 64 -7.04 1.82 -6.61
C GLU A 64 -7.67 3.15 -7.03
N SER A 65 -8.37 3.82 -6.10
CA SER A 65 -9.00 5.10 -6.37
C SER A 65 -7.99 6.22 -6.57
N ALA A 66 -6.86 6.20 -5.86
CA ALA A 66 -5.76 7.13 -6.09
C ALA A 66 -5.15 6.94 -7.50
N CYS A 67 -5.27 5.74 -8.08
CA CYS A 67 -4.93 5.42 -9.46
C CYS A 67 -6.12 5.54 -10.45
N GLY A 68 -7.19 6.24 -10.07
CA GLY A 68 -8.33 6.55 -10.93
C GLY A 68 -9.37 5.44 -11.08
N GLN A 69 -9.29 4.37 -10.29
CA GLN A 69 -10.31 3.31 -10.27
C GLN A 69 -11.43 3.63 -9.28
N LYS A 70 -12.50 2.82 -9.28
CA LYS A 70 -13.55 2.91 -8.28
C LYS A 70 -13.10 2.26 -6.98
N ILE A 71 -13.52 2.84 -5.85
CA ILE A 71 -13.38 2.18 -4.55
C ILE A 71 -14.24 0.92 -4.55
N VAL A 72 -13.66 -0.18 -4.08
CA VAL A 72 -14.37 -1.43 -3.80
C VAL A 72 -14.07 -1.77 -2.35
N ILE A 73 -15.11 -2.07 -1.56
CA ILE A 73 -14.95 -2.58 -0.20
C ILE A 73 -15.57 -3.97 -0.20
N GLY A 74 -14.73 -5.00 -0.25
CA GLY A 74 -15.18 -6.39 -0.23
C GLY A 74 -15.51 -6.88 1.18
N GLU A 75 -16.18 -8.03 1.28
CA GLU A 75 -16.51 -8.67 2.58
C GLU A 75 -15.25 -9.02 3.40
N ARG A 76 -14.12 -9.25 2.71
CA ARG A 76 -12.82 -9.56 3.32
C ARG A 76 -11.93 -8.33 3.46
N ALA A 77 -12.49 -7.13 3.33
CA ALA A 77 -11.74 -5.90 3.46
C ALA A 77 -10.97 -5.85 4.79
N ARG A 78 -9.73 -5.39 4.72
CA ARG A 78 -8.85 -5.14 5.84
C ARG A 78 -8.14 -3.82 5.62
N ILE A 79 -7.51 -3.32 6.67
CA ILE A 79 -6.69 -2.12 6.62
C ILE A 79 -5.25 -2.52 6.92
N VAL A 80 -4.33 -2.20 6.02
CA VAL A 80 -2.89 -2.32 6.25
C VAL A 80 -2.36 -0.96 6.69
N ILE A 81 -1.73 -0.91 7.86
CA ILE A 81 -1.00 0.26 8.33
C ILE A 81 0.42 0.18 7.78
N LEU A 82 0.83 1.21 7.05
CA LEU A 82 2.16 1.35 6.47
C LEU A 82 2.99 2.39 7.24
N ASN A 83 4.28 2.14 7.34
CA ASN A 83 5.27 3.11 7.80
C ASN A 83 5.47 4.17 6.71
N ALA A 84 5.28 5.44 7.05
CA ALA A 84 5.62 6.53 6.14
C ALA A 84 7.15 6.64 6.01
N LEU A 85 7.62 6.92 4.79
CA LEU A 85 9.02 7.01 4.43
C LEU A 85 9.51 8.47 4.33
N GLY A 86 8.61 9.44 4.18
CA GLY A 86 8.95 10.85 3.96
C GLY A 86 9.49 11.60 5.18
N GLY A 87 9.58 10.97 6.35
CA GLY A 87 10.19 11.56 7.56
C GLY A 87 9.45 12.74 8.16
N ARG A 88 8.21 13.00 7.75
CA ARG A 88 7.38 14.12 8.23
C ARG A 88 6.93 13.86 9.67
N PRO A 89 7.03 14.83 10.58
CA PRO A 89 6.65 14.63 11.98
C PRO A 89 5.16 14.31 12.15
N ASP A 90 4.31 14.91 11.31
CA ASP A 90 2.85 14.79 11.37
C ASP A 90 2.30 13.60 10.56
N LEU A 91 3.12 13.01 9.68
CA LEU A 91 2.77 11.84 8.88
C LEU A 91 3.78 10.72 9.08
N LYS A 92 3.57 9.93 10.15
CA LYS A 92 4.41 8.77 10.47
C LYS A 92 3.89 7.46 9.90
N PHE A 93 2.59 7.41 9.61
CA PHE A 93 1.89 6.23 9.15
C PHE A 93 0.79 6.61 8.19
N ILE A 94 0.46 5.71 7.26
CA ILE A 94 -0.70 5.79 6.40
C ILE A 94 -1.43 4.45 6.43
N ALA A 95 -2.74 4.47 6.22
CA ALA A 95 -3.55 3.26 6.19
C ALA A 95 -4.05 2.99 4.76
N LEU A 96 -3.97 1.75 4.30
CA LEU A 96 -4.48 1.33 2.99
C LEU A 96 -5.59 0.31 3.14
N LEU A 97 -6.68 0.52 2.41
CA LEU A 97 -7.70 -0.51 2.19
C LEU A 97 -7.11 -1.63 1.33
N VAL A 98 -7.29 -2.87 1.78
CA VAL A 98 -6.94 -4.10 1.05
C VAL A 98 -8.08 -5.11 1.10
N GLN A 99 -8.14 -6.05 0.16
CA GLN A 99 -9.23 -7.02 0.00
C GLN A 99 -8.92 -8.40 0.61
N GLY A 100 -8.11 -8.43 1.67
CA GLY A 100 -7.81 -9.66 2.38
C GLY A 100 -6.50 -9.60 3.14
N ILE A 101 -6.06 -10.76 3.61
CA ILE A 101 -4.84 -10.91 4.38
C ILE A 101 -3.64 -10.88 3.42
N PRO A 102 -2.62 -10.03 3.68
CA PRO A 102 -1.39 -10.03 2.91
C PRO A 102 -0.67 -11.38 3.00
N ARG A 103 -0.11 -11.84 1.88
CA ARG A 103 0.59 -13.11 1.80
C ARG A 103 2.09 -12.88 1.71
N SER A 104 2.86 -13.55 2.57
CA SER A 104 4.31 -13.53 2.50
C SER A 104 4.79 -14.29 1.26
N TYR A 105 5.69 -13.68 0.50
CA TYR A 105 6.28 -14.27 -0.68
C TYR A 105 7.80 -14.09 -0.65
N LYS A 106 8.52 -15.17 -0.95
CA LYS A 106 9.97 -15.14 -1.09
C LYS A 106 10.31 -14.60 -2.47
N LEU A 107 11.00 -13.47 -2.50
CA LEU A 107 11.46 -12.83 -3.72
C LEU A 107 12.84 -13.39 -4.05
N ASP A 108 13.00 -13.82 -5.29
CA ASP A 108 14.32 -14.18 -5.80
C ASP A 108 15.21 -12.93 -5.84
N SER A 109 16.52 -13.14 -5.73
CA SER A 109 17.50 -12.05 -5.80
C SER A 109 17.47 -11.27 -7.12
N GLN A 110 16.82 -11.83 -8.14
CA GLN A 110 16.51 -11.18 -9.40
C GLN A 110 15.00 -11.07 -9.52
N LEU A 111 14.45 -9.91 -9.17
CA LEU A 111 13.05 -9.61 -9.44
C LEU A 111 12.83 -9.60 -10.95
N SER A 112 11.88 -10.41 -11.41
CA SER A 112 11.46 -10.44 -12.81
C SER A 112 10.54 -9.26 -13.07
N TYR A 113 11.10 -8.15 -13.53
CA TYR A 113 10.31 -6.98 -13.94
C TYR A 113 9.47 -7.31 -15.18
N VAL A 114 8.23 -6.83 -15.18
CA VAL A 114 7.26 -7.04 -16.25
C VAL A 114 6.86 -5.69 -16.82
N ASP A 115 6.84 -5.59 -18.14
CA ASP A 115 6.38 -4.38 -18.82
C ASP A 115 4.85 -4.43 -18.98
N VAL A 116 4.17 -3.66 -18.13
CA VAL A 116 2.72 -3.49 -18.13
C VAL A 116 2.39 -2.05 -17.78
N PRO A 117 1.24 -1.52 -18.21
CA PRO A 117 0.81 -0.17 -17.83
C PRO A 117 0.84 0.04 -16.32
N LEU A 118 1.46 1.15 -15.90
CA LEU A 118 1.57 1.58 -14.52
C LEU A 118 0.72 2.84 -14.31
N CYS A 119 0.06 2.97 -13.16
CA CYS A 119 -0.45 4.28 -12.73
C CYS A 119 0.68 5.14 -12.13
N SER A 120 0.39 6.42 -11.91
CA SER A 120 1.36 7.39 -11.34
C SER A 120 1.92 7.02 -9.96
N LEU A 121 1.24 6.11 -9.24
CA LEU A 121 1.64 5.64 -7.91
C LEU A 121 2.32 4.27 -7.94
N GLU A 122 2.64 3.75 -9.12
CA GLU A 122 3.35 2.49 -9.30
C GLU A 122 4.73 2.75 -9.91
N GLN A 123 5.77 2.21 -9.28
CA GLN A 123 7.16 2.36 -9.75
C GLN A 123 7.55 1.27 -10.75
N ALA A 124 6.99 0.08 -10.57
CA ALA A 124 7.30 -1.10 -11.37
C ALA A 124 6.18 -2.14 -11.26
N ALA A 125 6.21 -3.12 -12.16
CA ALA A 125 5.52 -4.38 -12.00
C ALA A 125 6.54 -5.52 -12.00
N VAL A 126 6.32 -6.51 -11.14
CA VAL A 126 7.19 -7.68 -11.00
C VAL A 126 6.37 -8.96 -10.97
N GLN A 127 6.92 -10.02 -11.55
CA GLN A 127 6.36 -11.36 -11.46
C GLN A 127 6.69 -11.95 -10.09
N VAL A 128 5.65 -12.36 -9.36
CA VAL A 128 5.74 -12.97 -8.04
C VAL A 128 4.97 -14.29 -8.07
N GLY A 129 5.68 -15.39 -8.27
CA GLY A 129 5.07 -16.68 -8.57
C GLY A 129 4.29 -16.64 -9.87
N GLU A 130 3.00 -16.95 -9.82
CA GLU A 130 2.10 -16.94 -10.97
C GLU A 130 1.37 -15.59 -11.15
N GLN A 131 1.62 -14.60 -10.27
CA GLN A 131 0.90 -13.33 -10.27
C GLN A 131 1.83 -12.17 -10.62
N VAL A 132 1.30 -11.18 -11.35
CA VAL A 132 1.95 -9.88 -11.50
C VAL A 132 1.56 -9.00 -10.31
N ALA A 133 2.56 -8.44 -9.63
CA ALA A 133 2.38 -7.52 -8.52
C ALA A 133 3.00 -6.16 -8.86
N LYS A 134 2.41 -5.10 -8.33
CA LYS A 134 2.86 -3.72 -8.54
C LYS A 134 3.66 -3.25 -7.35
N VAL A 135 4.78 -2.57 -7.60
CA VAL A 135 5.59 -1.93 -6.57
C VAL A 135 5.05 -0.52 -6.36
N PRO A 136 4.40 -0.21 -5.22
CA PRO A 136 3.81 1.10 -5.01
C PRO A 136 4.88 2.16 -4.68
N ASN A 137 4.62 3.39 -5.10
CA ASN A 137 5.40 4.56 -4.72
C ASN A 137 4.84 5.17 -3.43
N LEU A 138 5.33 4.72 -2.28
CA LEU A 138 4.84 5.20 -0.98
C LEU A 138 5.08 6.70 -0.77
N LEU A 139 6.20 7.24 -1.26
CA LEU A 139 6.49 8.67 -1.18
C LEU A 139 5.49 9.50 -1.98
N ALA A 140 5.10 9.03 -3.17
CA ALA A 140 4.07 9.70 -3.96
C ALA A 140 2.68 9.63 -3.30
N LEU A 141 2.36 8.53 -2.61
CA LEU A 141 1.15 8.42 -1.80
C LEU A 141 1.13 9.45 -0.66
N GLU A 142 2.24 9.59 0.05
CA GLU A 142 2.38 10.61 1.09
C GLU A 142 2.24 12.02 0.52
N GLU A 143 2.80 12.27 -0.66
CA GLU A 143 2.69 13.57 -1.33
C GLU A 143 1.25 13.92 -1.72
N LEU A 144 0.42 12.94 -2.11
CA LEU A 144 -1.00 13.17 -2.36
C LEU A 144 -1.73 13.73 -1.12
N LEU A 145 -1.41 13.20 0.06
CA LEU A 145 -1.99 13.68 1.32
C LEU A 145 -1.55 15.11 1.64
N VAL A 146 -0.30 15.46 1.36
CA VAL A 146 0.26 16.81 1.54
C VAL A 146 -0.45 17.79 0.61
N ILE A 147 -0.50 17.49 -0.68
CA ILE A 147 -1.09 18.37 -1.71
C ILE A 147 -2.58 18.60 -1.44
N ALA A 148 -3.28 17.58 -0.94
CA ALA A 148 -4.69 17.67 -0.59
C ALA A 148 -4.96 18.35 0.77
N GLY A 149 -3.93 18.70 1.55
CA GLY A 149 -4.09 19.33 2.88
C GLY A 149 -4.70 18.40 3.93
N LEU A 150 -4.42 17.10 3.86
CA LEU A 150 -5.04 16.07 4.71
C LEU A 150 -4.18 15.63 5.90
N ILE A 151 -3.00 16.23 6.07
CA ILE A 151 -2.06 15.98 7.17
C ILE A 151 -1.82 17.22 8.01
#